data_AF-A0AAP5LTH6-F1
#
_entry.id   AF-A0AAP5LTH6-F1
#
_cell.length_a   1.000
_cell.length_b   1.000
_cell.length_c   1.000
_cell.angle_alpha   90.00
_cell.angle_beta   90.00
_cell.angle_gamma   90.00
#
_symmetry.space_group_name_H-M   'P 1'
#
loop_
_entity.id
_entity.type
_entity.pdbx_description
1 polymer ?
#
loop_
_entity_poly.entity_id
_entity_poly.type
_entity_poly.pdbx_seq_one_letter_code
_entity_poly.pdbx_strand_id
1 'polypeptide(L)'
;MRIGVVAAAVLAAGIMTGCVERKPATVAFSTEEAAFIKKTGTGVITGHAFRTKPSGVVVNAAGQVVRLIPDTAFARERFANFYGKAKYVPHSAYPRDDNADPAYSEYTRTTKAEANGRFAFEKVAPGSYFLTTQVIWGEETAFTREGGSVYDSVTLTGKETEPVQVILSGN
;
A
#
# COMPACT_ATOMS: atom_id res chain seq x y z
N MET A 1 2.66 -11.96 -67.88
CA MET A 1 1.59 -12.30 -66.92
C MET A 1 2.13 -12.09 -65.51
N ARG A 2 1.66 -11.02 -64.81
CA ARG A 2 1.65 -10.77 -63.34
C ARG A 2 3.01 -10.76 -62.60
N ILE A 3 3.66 -9.60 -62.39
CA ILE A 3 3.58 -8.68 -61.21
C ILE A 3 3.87 -9.36 -59.87
N GLY A 4 4.89 -8.86 -59.13
CA GLY A 4 4.97 -9.02 -57.68
C GLY A 4 6.34 -8.76 -57.04
N VAL A 5 6.73 -7.48 -56.91
CA VAL A 5 7.72 -7.04 -55.92
C VAL A 5 7.05 -7.08 -54.55
N VAL A 6 7.59 -7.82 -53.57
CA VAL A 6 7.28 -7.60 -52.15
C VAL A 6 8.54 -7.79 -51.32
N ALA A 7 9.06 -6.67 -50.82
CA ALA A 7 10.00 -6.60 -49.73
C ALA A 7 9.30 -7.03 -48.43
N ALA A 8 9.88 -7.96 -47.66
CA ALA A 8 9.42 -8.28 -46.31
C ALA A 8 10.34 -7.58 -45.30
N ALA A 9 9.81 -6.51 -44.72
CA ALA A 9 10.47 -5.66 -43.74
C ALA A 9 10.55 -6.34 -42.36
N VAL A 10 11.61 -5.96 -41.66
CA VAL A 10 11.97 -6.16 -40.26
C VAL A 10 10.78 -6.03 -39.29
N LEU A 11 10.65 -6.97 -38.34
CA LEU A 11 9.97 -6.71 -37.06
C LEU A 11 10.83 -7.23 -35.89
N ALA A 12 11.84 -6.43 -35.52
CA ALA A 12 12.49 -6.52 -34.22
C ALA A 12 11.56 -5.90 -33.18
N ALA A 13 10.74 -6.71 -32.52
CA ALA A 13 9.92 -6.26 -31.40
C ALA A 13 10.81 -6.15 -30.16
N GLY A 14 11.32 -4.94 -29.89
CA GLY A 14 12.00 -4.61 -28.65
C GLY A 14 11.05 -4.76 -27.46
N ILE A 15 11.31 -5.74 -26.61
CA ILE A 15 10.67 -5.85 -25.30
C ILE A 15 11.32 -4.77 -24.44
N MET A 16 10.75 -3.56 -24.45
CA MET A 16 11.09 -2.54 -23.48
C MET A 16 10.55 -3.01 -22.12
N THR A 17 11.39 -3.69 -21.36
CA THR A 17 11.16 -3.95 -19.94
C THR A 17 11.19 -2.61 -19.22
N GLY A 18 10.02 -1.98 -19.11
CA GLY A 18 9.86 -0.78 -18.30
C GLY A 18 10.19 -1.11 -16.85
N CYS A 19 11.39 -0.75 -16.40
CA CYS A 19 11.71 -0.69 -14.98
C CYS A 19 10.72 0.30 -14.35
N VAL A 20 9.80 -0.19 -13.52
CA VAL A 20 8.93 0.68 -12.71
C VAL A 20 9.81 1.28 -11.62
N GLU A 21 10.41 2.43 -11.93
CA GLU A 21 11.20 3.22 -11.00
C GLU A 21 10.28 4.17 -10.23
N ARG A 22 10.51 4.30 -8.91
CA ARG A 22 9.69 5.18 -8.09
C ARG A 22 10.00 6.63 -8.45
N LYS A 23 8.96 7.47 -8.61
CA LYS A 23 9.17 8.92 -8.72
C LYS A 23 9.89 9.41 -7.46
N PRO A 24 11.00 10.15 -7.59
CA PRO A 24 11.68 10.74 -6.44
C PRO A 24 10.71 11.59 -5.62
N ALA A 25 10.80 11.49 -4.30
CA ALA A 25 9.99 12.35 -3.45
C ALA A 25 10.43 13.80 -3.61
N THR A 26 9.49 14.72 -3.79
CA THR A 26 9.77 16.16 -3.88
C THR A 26 9.59 16.85 -2.52
N VAL A 27 8.79 16.26 -1.63
CA VAL A 27 8.67 16.66 -0.25
C VAL A 27 9.68 15.89 0.61
N ALA A 28 10.38 16.58 1.51
CA ALA A 28 11.26 15.95 2.50
C ALA A 28 10.44 15.45 3.71
N PHE A 29 10.90 14.38 4.35
CA PHE A 29 10.26 13.88 5.57
C PHE A 29 10.48 14.85 6.75
N SER A 30 9.39 15.24 7.43
CA SER A 30 9.42 16.05 8.66
C SER A 30 9.09 15.19 9.87
N THR A 31 10.03 15.15 10.83
CA THR A 31 9.81 14.44 12.11
C THR A 31 8.79 15.17 12.98
N GLU A 32 8.72 16.50 12.86
CA GLU A 32 7.82 17.37 13.61
C GLU A 32 6.37 17.11 13.21
N GLU A 33 6.10 17.03 11.90
CA GLU A 33 4.77 16.70 11.38
C GLU A 33 4.36 15.27 11.78
N ALA A 34 5.30 14.33 11.82
CA ALA A 34 5.03 12.94 12.19
C ALA A 34 5.00 12.68 13.71
N ALA A 35 5.47 13.62 14.54
CA ALA A 35 5.76 13.38 15.96
C ALA A 35 4.57 12.89 16.79
N PHE A 36 3.34 13.24 16.38
CA PHE A 36 2.14 12.82 17.10
C PHE A 36 1.92 11.30 17.11
N ILE A 37 2.49 10.54 16.18
CA ILE A 37 2.41 9.06 16.18
C ILE A 37 3.03 8.43 17.43
N LYS A 38 4.01 9.11 18.03
CA LYS A 38 4.73 8.66 19.24
C LYS A 38 4.02 9.10 20.51
N LYS A 39 3.03 9.99 20.43
CA LYS A 39 2.21 10.39 21.58
C LYS A 39 1.25 9.26 21.93
N THR A 40 1.01 9.09 23.22
CA THR A 40 -0.05 8.20 23.70
C THR A 40 -1.38 8.93 23.64
N GLY A 41 -2.40 8.26 23.10
CA GLY A 41 -3.80 8.72 23.17
C GLY A 41 -4.73 7.63 23.67
N THR A 42 -6.03 7.89 23.66
CA THR A 42 -7.09 6.94 24.03
C THR A 42 -7.71 6.26 22.82
N GLY A 43 -7.33 6.65 21.61
CA GLY A 43 -7.94 6.14 20.38
C GLY A 43 -7.64 4.67 20.16
N VAL A 44 -8.64 3.95 19.64
CA VAL A 44 -8.52 2.57 19.19
C VAL A 44 -8.98 2.51 17.74
N ILE A 45 -8.13 1.96 16.88
CA ILE A 45 -8.46 1.66 15.48
C ILE A 45 -8.58 0.16 15.37
N THR A 46 -9.71 -0.33 14.87
CA THR A 46 -9.88 -1.74 14.49
C THR A 46 -10.12 -1.82 13.00
N GLY A 47 -9.75 -2.93 12.39
CA GLY A 47 -10.00 -3.06 10.96
C GLY A 47 -9.96 -4.48 10.46
N HIS A 48 -10.27 -4.60 9.17
CA HIS A 48 -10.27 -5.85 8.42
C HIS A 48 -9.61 -5.62 7.07
N ALA A 49 -8.58 -6.40 6.79
CA ALA A 49 -7.83 -6.36 5.54
C ALA A 49 -8.05 -7.63 4.72
N PHE A 50 -8.55 -7.46 3.50
CA PHE A 50 -8.83 -8.56 2.58
C PHE A 50 -8.86 -8.09 1.14
N ARG A 51 -8.85 -9.03 0.19
CA ARG A 51 -9.11 -8.78 -1.22
C ARG A 51 -10.07 -9.82 -1.75
N THR A 52 -10.92 -9.41 -2.68
CA THR A 52 -11.80 -10.33 -3.40
C THR A 52 -11.19 -10.61 -4.76
N LYS A 53 -10.97 -11.88 -5.07
CA LYS A 53 -10.54 -12.32 -6.41
C LYS A 53 -11.67 -12.05 -7.42
N PRO A 54 -11.36 -11.94 -8.72
CA PRO A 54 -12.39 -11.93 -9.76
C PRO A 54 -13.35 -13.12 -9.69
N SER A 55 -12.90 -14.27 -9.15
CA SER A 55 -13.74 -15.45 -8.89
C SER A 55 -14.72 -15.32 -7.72
N GLY A 56 -14.70 -14.19 -6.98
CA GLY A 56 -15.52 -13.98 -5.78
C GLY A 56 -14.92 -14.52 -4.48
N VAL A 57 -13.80 -15.25 -4.55
CA VAL A 57 -13.10 -15.76 -3.36
C VAL A 57 -12.42 -14.62 -2.59
N VAL A 58 -12.68 -14.55 -1.28
CA VAL A 58 -12.03 -13.59 -0.38
C VAL A 58 -10.71 -14.15 0.13
N VAL A 59 -9.65 -13.35 0.04
CA VAL A 59 -8.32 -13.62 0.61
C VAL A 59 -8.07 -12.60 1.71
N ASN A 60 -7.91 -13.08 2.95
CA ASN A 60 -7.57 -12.23 4.08
C ASN A 60 -6.07 -11.91 4.12
N ALA A 61 -5.70 -10.79 4.72
CA ALA A 61 -4.31 -10.40 4.96
C ALA A 61 -3.66 -11.22 6.10
N ALA A 62 -3.86 -12.54 6.12
CA ALA A 62 -3.45 -13.40 7.23
C ALA A 62 -1.95 -13.29 7.52
N GLY A 63 -1.60 -12.92 8.75
CA GLY A 63 -0.21 -12.78 9.20
C GLY A 63 0.56 -11.60 8.58
N GLN A 64 -0.10 -10.76 7.78
CA GLN A 64 0.53 -9.62 7.13
C GLN A 64 0.72 -8.47 8.11
N VAL A 65 1.80 -7.71 7.92
CA VAL A 65 2.06 -6.50 8.70
C VAL A 65 1.12 -5.40 8.22
N VAL A 66 0.38 -4.81 9.15
CA VAL A 66 -0.42 -3.62 8.93
C VAL A 66 0.36 -2.43 9.49
N ARG A 67 0.47 -1.38 8.70
CA ARG A 67 1.23 -0.16 9.02
C ARG A 67 0.25 0.98 9.27
N LEU A 68 0.46 1.72 10.36
CA LEU A 68 -0.22 2.96 10.69
C LEU A 68 0.77 4.11 10.55
N ILE A 69 0.49 5.00 9.60
CA ILE A 69 1.40 6.03 9.13
C ILE A 69 0.72 7.39 9.33
N PRO A 70 1.39 8.37 9.94
CA PRO A 70 0.91 9.75 10.00
C PRO A 70 0.59 10.33 8.62
N ASP A 71 -0.55 11.00 8.48
CA ASP A 71 -0.92 11.74 7.26
C ASP A 71 -0.11 13.05 7.16
N THR A 72 1.18 12.92 6.86
CA THR A 72 2.09 14.03 6.61
C THR A 72 2.09 14.45 5.14
N ALA A 73 2.62 15.64 4.83
CA ALA A 73 2.87 16.06 3.44
C ALA A 73 3.70 15.02 2.66
N PHE A 74 4.75 14.49 3.29
CA PHE A 74 5.57 13.41 2.73
C PHE A 74 4.75 12.14 2.48
N ALA A 75 3.96 11.68 3.46
CA ALA A 75 3.15 10.48 3.32
C ALA A 75 2.12 10.62 2.20
N ARG A 76 1.44 11.77 2.10
CA ARG A 76 0.48 12.05 1.01
C ARG A 76 1.13 11.94 -0.36
N GLU A 77 2.30 12.55 -0.55
CA GLU A 77 3.01 12.46 -1.81
C GLU A 77 3.44 11.01 -2.10
N ARG A 78 3.98 10.31 -1.10
CA ARG A 78 4.40 8.91 -1.23
C ARG A 78 3.24 7.99 -1.62
N PHE A 79 2.07 8.18 -1.01
CA PHE A 79 0.86 7.42 -1.31
C PHE A 79 0.31 7.79 -2.69
N ALA A 80 0.27 9.07 -3.05
CA ALA A 80 -0.14 9.51 -4.39
C ALA A 80 0.78 8.95 -5.48
N ASN A 81 2.09 8.91 -5.24
CA ASN A 81 3.06 8.34 -6.19
C ASN A 81 2.94 6.82 -6.33
N PHE A 82 2.60 6.12 -5.25
CA PHE A 82 2.50 4.66 -5.26
C PHE A 82 1.14 4.16 -5.75
N TYR A 83 0.05 4.71 -5.20
CA TYR A 83 -1.32 4.28 -5.47
C TYR A 83 -2.03 5.07 -6.58
N GLY A 84 -1.51 6.24 -6.95
CA GLY A 84 -2.18 7.14 -7.91
C GLY A 84 -3.54 7.58 -7.38
N LYS A 85 -4.59 7.32 -8.15
CA LYS A 85 -6.00 7.59 -7.78
C LYS A 85 -6.72 6.39 -7.17
N ALA A 86 -6.07 5.22 -7.14
CA ALA A 86 -6.66 3.99 -6.64
C ALA A 86 -6.32 3.79 -5.16
N LYS A 87 -6.95 2.80 -4.52
CA LYS A 87 -6.55 2.31 -3.19
C LYS A 87 -5.81 0.97 -3.22
N TYR A 88 -5.41 0.55 -4.42
CA TYR A 88 -4.78 -0.74 -4.68
C TYR A 88 -3.64 -0.62 -5.70
N VAL A 89 -2.55 -1.33 -5.43
CA VAL A 89 -1.45 -1.53 -6.38
C VAL A 89 -1.18 -3.03 -6.48
N PRO A 90 -1.20 -3.62 -7.69
CA PRO A 90 -0.86 -5.02 -7.84
C PRO A 90 0.60 -5.29 -7.48
N HIS A 91 0.88 -6.46 -6.93
CA HIS A 91 2.25 -6.82 -6.53
C HIS A 91 3.27 -6.74 -7.68
N SER A 92 2.83 -7.04 -8.91
CA SER A 92 3.63 -6.90 -10.13
C SER A 92 4.05 -5.47 -10.46
N ALA A 93 3.38 -4.46 -9.89
CA ALA A 93 3.68 -3.04 -10.09
C ALA A 93 4.47 -2.43 -8.93
N TYR A 94 4.95 -3.24 -7.98
CA TYR A 94 5.79 -2.71 -6.91
C TYR A 94 7.11 -2.16 -7.48
N PRO A 95 7.58 -1.00 -7.01
CA PRO A 95 8.88 -0.49 -7.40
C PRO A 95 9.97 -1.45 -6.92
N ARG A 96 11.01 -1.63 -7.74
CA ARG A 96 12.16 -2.50 -7.40
C ARG A 96 12.99 -1.94 -6.24
N ASP A 97 13.01 -0.62 -6.10
CA ASP A 97 13.66 0.07 -5.00
C ASP A 97 12.58 0.68 -4.08
N ASP A 98 12.50 0.15 -2.86
CA ASP A 98 11.64 0.66 -1.79
C ASP A 98 12.46 1.29 -0.66
N ASN A 99 13.60 1.94 -0.97
CA ASN A 99 14.39 2.75 -0.05
C ASN A 99 13.55 3.90 0.54
N ALA A 100 12.65 3.56 1.46
CA ALA A 100 11.98 4.50 2.32
C ALA A 100 13.04 5.15 3.21
N ASP A 101 12.88 6.45 3.45
CA ASP A 101 13.68 7.15 4.45
C ASP A 101 13.64 6.36 5.78
N PRO A 102 14.78 6.03 6.39
CA PRO A 102 14.82 5.35 7.68
C PRO A 102 13.97 6.04 8.75
N ALA A 103 13.92 7.38 8.74
CA ALA A 103 13.09 8.15 9.65
C ALA A 103 11.60 7.87 9.40
N TYR A 104 11.14 7.75 8.15
CA TYR A 104 9.75 7.40 7.86
C TYR A 104 9.35 6.04 8.48
N SER A 105 10.27 5.07 8.49
CA SER A 105 10.04 3.77 9.14
C SER A 105 9.94 3.88 10.66
N GLU A 106 10.75 4.74 11.29
CA GLU A 106 10.73 4.99 12.73
C GLU A 106 9.42 5.65 13.22
N TYR A 107 8.79 6.45 12.36
CA TYR A 107 7.50 7.10 12.62
C TYR A 107 6.30 6.31 12.08
N THR A 108 6.50 5.03 11.75
CA THR A 108 5.42 4.11 11.35
C THR A 108 5.17 3.11 12.46
N ARG A 109 3.93 3.03 12.95
CA ARG A 109 3.51 1.96 13.88
C ARG A 109 3.12 0.73 13.09
N THR A 110 3.35 -0.46 13.67
CA THR A 110 2.97 -1.73 13.03
C THR A 110 2.18 -2.62 13.97
N THR A 111 1.34 -3.46 13.38
CA THR A 111 0.69 -4.60 14.02
C THR A 111 0.62 -5.76 13.00
N LYS A 112 0.20 -6.94 13.41
CA LYS A 112 -0.05 -8.07 12.50
C LYS A 112 -1.54 -8.33 12.38
N ALA A 113 -2.00 -8.57 11.16
CA ALA A 113 -3.35 -9.07 10.95
C ALA A 113 -3.45 -10.54 11.36
N GLU A 114 -4.56 -10.88 12.02
CA GLU A 114 -4.94 -12.24 12.39
C GLU A 114 -5.25 -13.09 11.15
N ALA A 115 -5.47 -14.40 11.34
CA ALA A 115 -5.80 -15.32 10.25
C ALA A 115 -7.04 -14.91 9.44
N ASN A 116 -8.00 -14.24 10.10
CA ASN A 116 -9.21 -13.71 9.47
C ASN A 116 -9.00 -12.33 8.84
N GLY A 117 -7.80 -11.75 8.87
CA GLY A 117 -7.48 -10.42 8.33
C GLY A 117 -7.83 -9.26 9.26
N ARG A 118 -8.31 -9.52 10.48
CA ARG A 118 -8.60 -8.47 11.47
C ARG A 118 -7.31 -7.96 12.11
N PHE A 119 -7.30 -6.69 12.48
CA PHE A 119 -6.18 -6.06 13.18
C PHE A 119 -6.66 -4.95 14.11
N ALA A 120 -5.81 -4.55 15.04
CA ALA A 120 -6.06 -3.42 15.93
C ALA A 120 -4.80 -2.61 16.22
N PHE A 121 -4.99 -1.29 16.39
CA PHE A 121 -4.05 -0.37 16.99
C PHE A 121 -4.70 0.27 18.21
N GLU A 122 -4.05 0.16 19.35
CA GLU A 122 -4.51 0.76 20.60
C GLU A 122 -3.66 1.98 20.97
N LYS A 123 -4.16 2.79 21.91
CA LYS A 123 -3.44 3.93 22.48
C LYS A 123 -2.96 4.91 21.41
N VAL A 124 -3.78 5.13 20.39
CA VAL A 124 -3.46 6.00 19.25
C VAL A 124 -3.80 7.44 19.62
N ALA A 125 -2.85 8.35 19.36
CA ALA A 125 -3.08 9.78 19.53
C ALA A 125 -4.15 10.29 18.55
N PRO A 126 -4.81 11.43 18.86
CA PRO A 126 -5.60 12.14 17.88
C PRO A 126 -4.74 12.56 16.67
N GLY A 127 -5.31 12.46 15.48
CA GLY A 127 -4.66 12.79 14.22
C GLY A 127 -5.23 12.03 13.03
N SER A 128 -4.76 12.38 11.83
CA SER A 128 -5.07 11.66 10.59
C SER A 128 -3.97 10.68 10.25
N TYR A 129 -4.37 9.50 9.78
CA TYR A 129 -3.48 8.39 9.50
C TYR A 129 -3.83 7.70 8.20
N PHE A 130 -2.81 7.21 7.50
CA PHE A 130 -2.96 6.16 6.51
C PHE A 130 -2.73 4.79 7.16
N LEU A 131 -3.53 3.81 6.75
CA LEU A 131 -3.34 2.41 7.07
C LEU A 131 -3.08 1.64 5.79
N THR A 132 -2.03 0.82 5.79
CA THR A 132 -1.69 0.02 4.61
C THR A 132 -1.19 -1.36 5.00
N THR A 133 -1.50 -2.34 4.16
CA THR A 133 -0.97 -3.69 4.24
C THR A 133 -0.94 -4.30 2.84
N GLN A 134 -0.36 -5.49 2.73
CA GLN A 134 -0.41 -6.26 1.50
C GLN A 134 -1.35 -7.45 1.68
N VAL A 135 -2.06 -7.79 0.61
CA VAL A 135 -2.86 -9.02 0.50
C VAL A 135 -2.35 -9.74 -0.72
N ILE A 136 -1.45 -10.71 -0.50
CA ILE A 136 -0.72 -11.41 -1.57
C ILE A 136 -1.02 -12.90 -1.46
N TRP A 137 -1.23 -13.56 -2.59
CA TRP A 137 -1.44 -15.01 -2.66
C TRP A 137 -0.75 -15.61 -3.90
N GLY A 138 -0.78 -16.94 -3.98
CA GLY A 138 -0.05 -17.72 -4.97
C GLY A 138 1.19 -18.38 -4.37
N GLU A 139 1.79 -19.26 -5.17
CA GLU A 139 2.97 -20.04 -4.80
C GLU A 139 4.15 -19.13 -4.46
N GLU A 140 4.90 -19.51 -3.43
CA GLU A 140 6.06 -18.74 -2.96
C GLU A 140 7.19 -18.70 -4.00
N THR A 141 7.33 -19.77 -4.78
CA THR A 141 8.32 -19.92 -5.86
C THR A 141 7.88 -19.28 -7.18
N ALA A 142 6.66 -18.74 -7.27
CA ALA A 142 6.19 -18.10 -8.49
C ALA A 142 6.97 -16.82 -8.79
N PHE A 143 7.30 -16.59 -10.06
CA PHE A 143 8.02 -15.39 -10.52
C PHE A 143 7.27 -14.10 -10.16
N THR A 144 5.94 -14.15 -10.10
CA THR A 144 5.08 -13.06 -9.60
C THR A 144 3.97 -13.64 -8.74
N ARG A 145 3.72 -13.03 -7.58
CA ARG A 145 2.55 -13.35 -6.75
C ARG A 145 1.35 -12.48 -7.14
N GLU A 146 0.15 -13.01 -6.94
CA GLU A 146 -1.09 -12.28 -7.14
C GLU A 146 -1.44 -11.39 -5.93
N GLY A 147 -2.40 -10.49 -6.12
CA GLY A 147 -2.81 -9.55 -5.09
C GLY A 147 -1.96 -8.29 -5.11
N GLY A 148 -1.65 -7.72 -3.96
CA GLY A 148 -0.84 -6.50 -3.85
C GLY A 148 -1.14 -5.66 -2.63
N SER A 149 -0.83 -4.37 -2.72
CA SER A 149 -0.91 -3.44 -1.60
C SER A 149 -2.26 -2.75 -1.57
N VAL A 150 -2.81 -2.56 -0.39
CA VAL A 150 -4.05 -1.81 -0.16
C VAL A 150 -3.83 -0.75 0.89
N TYR A 151 -4.61 0.33 0.81
CA TYR A 151 -4.65 1.31 1.89
C TYR A 151 -6.02 1.95 2.10
N ASP A 152 -6.18 2.56 3.26
CA ASP A 152 -7.22 3.55 3.51
C ASP A 152 -6.71 4.61 4.51
N SER A 153 -7.53 5.61 4.82
CA SER A 153 -7.23 6.64 5.80
C SER A 153 -8.27 6.68 6.91
N VAL A 154 -7.86 7.12 8.09
CA VAL A 154 -8.74 7.36 9.24
C VAL A 154 -8.31 8.61 9.99
N THR A 155 -9.26 9.30 10.60
CA THR A 155 -8.99 10.43 11.50
C THR A 155 -9.54 10.10 12.88
N LEU A 156 -8.69 10.29 13.90
CA LEU A 156 -9.07 10.25 15.31
C LEU A 156 -9.14 11.67 15.85
N THR A 157 -10.29 12.05 16.39
CA THR A 157 -10.52 13.38 16.98
C THR A 157 -10.09 13.45 18.45
N GLY A 158 -9.93 12.30 19.12
CA GLY A 158 -9.67 12.18 20.55
C GLY A 158 -10.93 12.21 21.41
N LYS A 159 -12.11 12.25 20.79
CA LYS A 159 -13.43 12.27 21.46
C LYS A 159 -14.19 10.96 21.27
N GLU A 160 -13.62 10.02 20.54
CA GLU A 160 -14.22 8.73 20.27
C GLU A 160 -14.40 7.95 21.57
N THR A 161 -15.62 7.45 21.80
CA THR A 161 -15.95 6.55 22.91
C THR A 161 -15.91 5.09 22.51
N GLU A 162 -15.84 4.81 21.20
CA GLU A 162 -15.80 3.48 20.61
C GLU A 162 -14.64 3.34 19.61
N PRO A 163 -14.15 2.12 19.34
CA PRO A 163 -13.14 1.90 18.32
C PRO A 163 -13.59 2.39 16.93
N VAL A 164 -12.71 3.13 16.25
CA VAL A 164 -12.96 3.53 14.86
C VAL A 164 -12.60 2.37 13.93
N GLN A 165 -13.52 2.03 13.03
CA GLN A 165 -13.33 0.93 12.09
C GLN A 165 -12.76 1.41 10.76
N VAL A 166 -11.88 0.59 10.17
CA VAL A 166 -11.32 0.81 8.83
C VAL A 166 -11.23 -0.50 8.04
N ILE A 167 -11.53 -0.45 6.75
CA ILE A 167 -11.50 -1.63 5.86
C ILE A 167 -10.41 -1.45 4.82
N LEU A 168 -9.44 -2.36 4.79
CA LEU A 168 -8.36 -2.35 3.81
C LEU A 168 -8.68 -3.35 2.70
N SER A 169 -9.48 -2.92 1.73
CA SER A 169 -9.87 -3.75 0.57
C SER A 169 -9.34 -3.25 -0.77
N GLY A 170 -8.93 -1.98 -0.83
CA GLY A 170 -8.46 -1.34 -2.06
C GLY A 170 -9.57 -1.06 -3.07
N ASN A 171 -10.82 -1.02 -2.61
CA ASN A 171 -12.00 -0.54 -3.36
C ASN A 171 -12.31 0.92 -3.03
#